data_AF-A0A972G855-F1
#
_entry.id   AF-A0A972G855-F1
#
_cell.length_a   1.000
_cell.length_b   1.000
_cell.length_c   1.000
_cell.angle_alpha   90.00
_cell.angle_beta   90.00
_cell.angle_gamma   90.00
#
_symmetry.space_group_name_H-M   'P 1'
#
loop_
_entity.id
_entity.type
_entity.pdbx_description
1 polymer ?
#
loop_
_entity_poly.entity_id
_entity_poly.type
_entity_poly.pdbx_seq_one_letter_code
_entity_poly.pdbx_strand_id
1 'polypeptide(L)'
;MMNAIFTLSQTLHIGAGAFALVLFWLPAFLRKGSANHSRFGRYYVYAMYCVAATGCIMATLGLLDPLAVISHPAKDAEALAQQIATRSNTWIFLLYLSLLTVTTVRHGVLVLRHKTQRRQLQAPVHLLLMAGLTAAGPLLAIWGHGQQQILPVIFGVLGTLVGGGFLRYSFKASLSKMEWWIEHLGAMIGSGIACYTAFFAFGGSRLFVSHGNLQLLSWILPGVIGVGFIRYLGKHYRRKFAGQGA
;
A
#
# COMPACT_ATOMS: atom_id res chain seq x y z
N MET A 1 -0.65 -19.75 -21.69
CA MET A 1 0.42 -18.79 -21.27
C MET A 1 -0.03 -17.87 -20.14
N MET A 2 -1.14 -17.13 -20.28
CA MET A 2 -1.59 -16.15 -19.28
C MET A 2 -1.90 -16.74 -17.90
N ASN A 3 -2.54 -17.91 -17.85
CA ASN A 3 -2.79 -18.62 -16.58
C ASN A 3 -1.51 -18.99 -15.81
N ALA A 4 -0.43 -19.37 -16.52
CA ALA A 4 0.86 -19.68 -15.89
C ALA A 4 1.52 -18.42 -15.30
N ILE A 5 1.46 -17.28 -16.02
CA ILE A 5 1.97 -16.00 -15.52
C ILE A 5 1.18 -15.55 -14.28
N PHE A 6 -0.15 -15.68 -14.30
CA PHE A 6 -0.99 -15.36 -13.15
C PHE A 6 -0.63 -16.23 -11.94
N THR A 7 -0.54 -17.54 -12.12
CA THR A 7 -0.23 -18.50 -11.04
C THR A 7 1.16 -18.29 -10.46
N LEU A 8 2.16 -18.03 -11.31
CA LEU A 8 3.52 -17.69 -10.86
C LEU A 8 3.51 -16.37 -10.08
N SER A 9 2.86 -15.34 -10.61
CA SER A 9 2.74 -14.04 -9.96
C SER A 9 2.06 -14.17 -8.60
N GLN A 10 0.98 -14.94 -8.52
CA GLN A 10 0.25 -15.21 -7.27
C GLN A 10 1.14 -15.94 -6.25
N THR A 11 1.90 -16.95 -6.68
CA THR A 11 2.81 -17.69 -5.80
C THR A 11 3.90 -16.77 -5.23
N LEU A 12 4.52 -15.96 -6.10
CA LEU A 12 5.53 -14.98 -5.70
C LEU A 12 4.93 -13.90 -4.79
N HIS A 13 3.72 -13.42 -5.09
CA HIS A 13 3.02 -12.41 -4.31
C HIS A 13 2.75 -12.89 -2.88
N ILE A 14 2.21 -14.10 -2.73
CA ILE A 14 1.91 -14.70 -1.43
C ILE A 14 3.20 -14.93 -0.64
N GLY A 15 4.22 -15.52 -1.27
CA GLY A 15 5.52 -15.75 -0.64
C GLY A 15 6.19 -14.45 -0.17
N ALA A 16 6.29 -13.47 -1.06
CA ALA A 16 6.87 -12.17 -0.73
C ALA A 16 6.06 -11.42 0.33
N GLY A 17 4.73 -11.49 0.28
CA GLY A 17 3.84 -10.90 1.28
C GLY A 17 4.03 -11.51 2.66
N ALA A 18 4.09 -12.85 2.75
CA ALA A 18 4.38 -13.55 4.00
C ALA A 18 5.75 -13.15 4.59
N PHE A 19 6.78 -13.10 3.75
CA PHE A 19 8.10 -12.61 4.15
C PHE A 19 8.05 -11.15 4.63
N ALA A 20 7.32 -10.27 3.94
CA ALA A 20 7.20 -8.86 4.31
C ALA A 20 6.55 -8.65 5.69
N LEU A 21 5.53 -9.45 6.04
CA LEU A 21 4.88 -9.39 7.37
C LEU A 21 5.87 -9.62 8.51
N VAL A 22 6.75 -10.61 8.37
CA VAL A 22 7.79 -10.93 9.36
C VAL A 22 8.90 -9.87 9.33
N LEU A 23 9.38 -9.54 8.13
CA LEU A 23 10.46 -8.57 7.93
C LEU A 23 10.08 -7.16 8.36
N PHE A 24 8.80 -6.81 8.46
CA PHE A 24 8.37 -5.51 8.98
C PHE A 24 8.78 -5.31 10.44
N TRP A 25 8.65 -6.35 11.27
CA TRP A 25 8.90 -6.26 12.70
C TRP A 25 10.38 -6.25 13.07
N LEU A 26 11.25 -6.90 12.28
CA LEU A 26 12.68 -6.95 12.59
C LEU A 26 13.30 -5.53 12.64
N PRO A 27 13.20 -4.66 11.62
CA PRO A 27 13.66 -3.27 11.70
C PRO A 27 12.90 -2.44 12.72
N ALA A 28 11.63 -2.79 13.02
CA ALA A 28 10.82 -2.09 14.01
C ALA A 28 11.38 -2.24 15.42
N PHE A 29 11.89 -3.41 15.79
CA PHE A 29 12.49 -3.66 17.10
C PHE A 29 14.00 -3.40 17.16
N LEU A 30 14.70 -3.44 16.03
CA LEU A 30 16.12 -3.14 15.98
C LEU A 30 16.43 -1.65 16.22
N ARG A 31 17.62 -1.38 16.78
CA ARG A 31 18.16 -0.03 16.95
C ARG A 31 18.16 0.71 15.62
N LYS A 32 17.43 1.82 15.56
CA LYS A 32 17.27 2.66 14.37
C LYS A 32 18.64 3.15 13.89
N GLY A 33 18.95 2.94 12.62
CA GLY A 33 20.25 3.27 12.02
C GLY A 33 21.36 2.21 12.18
N SER A 34 21.14 1.12 12.92
CA SER A 34 22.10 0.02 12.98
C SER A 34 22.24 -0.71 11.63
N ALA A 35 23.33 -1.45 11.45
CA ALA A 35 23.57 -2.27 10.26
C ALA A 35 22.44 -3.28 10.02
N ASN A 36 21.98 -3.95 11.09
CA ASN A 36 20.89 -4.92 11.02
C ASN A 36 19.55 -4.26 10.68
N HIS A 37 19.22 -3.10 11.29
CA HIS A 37 18.01 -2.34 10.93
C HIS A 37 17.99 -2.01 9.43
N SER A 38 19.13 -1.53 8.91
CA SER A 38 19.26 -1.17 7.49
C SER A 38 19.20 -2.40 6.58
N ARG A 39 19.80 -3.53 6.98
CA ARG A 39 19.81 -4.78 6.21
C ARG A 39 18.40 -5.36 6.08
N PHE A 40 17.72 -5.60 7.21
CA PHE A 40 16.36 -6.14 7.19
C PHE A 40 15.36 -5.16 6.59
N GLY A 41 15.57 -3.85 6.76
CA GLY A 41 14.76 -2.82 6.11
C GLY A 41 14.84 -2.91 4.57
N ARG A 42 16.01 -3.20 4.00
CA ARG A 42 16.14 -3.44 2.56
C ARG A 42 15.42 -4.71 2.10
N TYR A 43 15.52 -5.80 2.86
CA TYR A 43 14.80 -7.03 2.53
C TYR A 43 13.29 -6.82 2.54
N TYR A 44 12.77 -6.11 3.54
CA TYR A 44 11.37 -5.70 3.59
C TYR A 44 10.98 -4.87 2.35
N VAL A 45 11.78 -3.87 1.98
CA VAL A 45 11.53 -3.03 0.80
C VAL A 45 11.48 -3.87 -0.48
N TYR A 46 12.42 -4.80 -0.67
CA TYR A 46 12.42 -5.68 -1.85
C TYR A 46 11.21 -6.61 -1.89
N ALA A 47 10.81 -7.16 -0.74
CA ALA A 47 9.59 -7.97 -0.63
C ALA A 47 8.35 -7.15 -1.00
N MET A 48 8.23 -5.91 -0.50
CA MET A 48 7.10 -5.03 -0.82
C MET A 48 7.07 -4.59 -2.28
N TYR A 49 8.22 -4.37 -2.93
CA TYR A 49 8.26 -4.12 -4.38
C TYR A 49 7.84 -5.35 -5.17
N CYS A 50 8.26 -6.56 -4.76
CA CYS A 50 7.81 -7.80 -5.37
C CYS A 50 6.28 -7.97 -5.25
N VAL A 51 5.72 -7.70 -4.06
CA VAL A 51 4.27 -7.70 -3.80
C VAL A 51 3.54 -6.71 -4.73
N ALA A 52 3.99 -5.46 -4.80
CA ALA A 52 3.35 -4.45 -5.64
C ALA A 52 3.44 -4.80 -7.15
N ALA A 53 4.58 -5.30 -7.61
CA ALA A 53 4.78 -5.67 -9.01
C ALA A 53 3.92 -6.88 -9.41
N THR A 54 3.94 -7.95 -8.61
CA THR A 54 3.14 -9.16 -8.86
C THR A 54 1.64 -8.89 -8.74
N GLY A 55 1.22 -8.05 -7.78
CA GLY A 55 -0.18 -7.63 -7.64
C GLY A 55 -0.68 -6.82 -8.83
N CYS A 56 0.16 -5.91 -9.34
CA CYS A 56 -0.10 -5.16 -10.57
C CYS A 56 -0.29 -6.11 -11.77
N ILE A 57 0.64 -7.06 -11.96
CA ILE A 57 0.57 -8.06 -13.04
C ILE A 57 -0.73 -8.87 -12.94
N MET A 58 -1.05 -9.40 -11.76
CA MET A 58 -2.29 -10.16 -11.54
C MET A 58 -3.55 -9.35 -11.85
N ALA A 59 -3.62 -8.10 -11.37
CA ALA A 59 -4.76 -7.22 -11.62
C ALA A 59 -4.90 -6.88 -13.12
N THR A 60 -3.80 -6.59 -13.80
CA THR A 60 -3.80 -6.33 -15.25
C THR A 60 -4.24 -7.56 -16.04
N LEU A 61 -3.72 -8.76 -15.72
CA LEU A 61 -4.15 -9.99 -16.39
C LEU A 61 -5.63 -10.27 -16.16
N GLY A 62 -6.13 -10.07 -14.93
CA GLY A 62 -7.54 -10.24 -14.62
C GLY A 62 -8.47 -9.27 -15.34
N LEU A 63 -7.98 -8.11 -15.79
CA LEU A 63 -8.72 -7.15 -16.61
C LEU A 63 -8.66 -7.46 -18.11
N LEU A 64 -7.50 -7.92 -18.59
CA LEU A 64 -7.29 -8.22 -20.01
C LEU A 64 -7.90 -9.55 -20.43
N ASP A 65 -7.82 -10.57 -19.58
CA ASP A 65 -8.39 -11.89 -19.81
C ASP A 65 -8.99 -12.47 -18.51
N PRO A 66 -10.21 -12.04 -18.15
CA PRO A 66 -10.90 -12.52 -16.96
C PRO A 66 -11.08 -14.05 -16.95
N LEU A 67 -11.29 -14.67 -18.11
CA LEU A 67 -11.58 -16.11 -18.22
C LEU A 67 -10.35 -16.98 -17.95
N ALA A 68 -9.14 -16.50 -18.26
CA ALA A 68 -7.90 -17.20 -17.90
C ALA A 68 -7.63 -17.25 -16.39
N VAL A 69 -8.29 -16.39 -15.61
CA VAL A 69 -8.04 -16.20 -14.16
C VAL A 69 -9.21 -16.70 -13.31
N ILE A 70 -10.45 -16.58 -13.78
CA ILE A 70 -11.63 -17.08 -13.08
C ILE A 70 -11.64 -18.61 -13.12
N SER A 71 -11.38 -19.26 -11.98
CA SER A 71 -11.29 -20.71 -11.89
C SER A 71 -12.64 -21.44 -12.06
N HIS A 72 -13.74 -20.76 -11.72
CA HIS A 72 -15.10 -21.31 -11.79
C HIS A 72 -16.02 -20.33 -12.52
N PRO A 73 -15.94 -20.27 -13.87
CA PRO A 73 -16.81 -19.39 -14.64
C PRO A 73 -18.26 -19.87 -14.53
N ALA A 74 -19.20 -18.93 -14.40
CA ALA A 74 -20.62 -19.24 -14.51
C ALA A 74 -20.93 -19.85 -15.89
N LYS A 75 -21.88 -20.79 -15.93
CA LYS A 75 -22.22 -21.53 -17.15
C LYS A 75 -23.18 -20.76 -18.05
N ASP A 76 -24.05 -19.96 -17.44
CA ASP A 76 -24.98 -19.10 -18.15
C ASP A 76 -24.32 -17.77 -18.51
N ALA A 77 -24.68 -17.23 -19.68
CA ALA A 77 -24.02 -16.06 -20.24
C ALA A 77 -24.24 -14.80 -19.39
N GLU A 78 -25.42 -14.65 -18.78
CA GLU A 78 -25.79 -13.49 -17.98
C GLU A 78 -25.02 -13.45 -16.65
N ALA A 79 -25.00 -14.54 -15.89
CA ALA A 79 -24.22 -14.61 -14.66
C ALA A 79 -22.72 -14.58 -14.94
N LEU A 80 -22.25 -15.10 -16.08
CA LEU A 80 -20.84 -14.97 -16.47
C LEU A 80 -20.47 -13.50 -16.71
N ALA A 81 -21.32 -12.75 -17.43
CA ALA A 81 -21.11 -11.32 -17.63
C ALA A 81 -21.09 -10.56 -16.30
N GLN A 82 -22.03 -10.86 -15.38
CA GLN A 82 -22.07 -10.25 -14.06
C GLN A 82 -20.85 -10.62 -13.19
N GLN A 83 -20.41 -11.88 -13.25
CA GLN A 83 -19.22 -12.37 -12.57
C GLN A 83 -17.96 -11.65 -13.07
N ILE A 84 -17.81 -11.50 -14.39
CA ILE A 84 -16.71 -10.76 -15.01
C ILE A 84 -16.74 -9.31 -14.55
N ALA A 85 -17.89 -8.62 -14.62
CA ALA A 85 -18.01 -7.24 -14.18
C ALA A 85 -17.60 -7.05 -12.71
N THR A 86 -18.08 -7.93 -11.82
CA THR A 86 -17.75 -7.90 -10.38
C THR A 86 -16.26 -8.13 -10.12
N ARG A 87 -15.64 -9.07 -10.86
CA ARG A 87 -14.22 -9.38 -10.76
C ARG A 87 -13.36 -8.25 -11.30
N SER A 88 -13.71 -7.68 -12.46
CA SER A 88 -13.05 -6.52 -13.04
C SER A 88 -13.04 -5.33 -12.07
N ASN A 89 -14.14 -5.10 -11.36
CA ASN A 89 -14.20 -4.05 -10.36
C ASN A 89 -13.16 -4.27 -9.24
N THR A 90 -13.00 -5.52 -8.79
CA THR A 90 -11.99 -5.89 -7.79
C THR A 90 -10.57 -5.70 -8.33
N TRP A 91 -10.32 -6.03 -9.60
CA TRP A 91 -8.99 -5.86 -10.21
C TRP A 91 -8.60 -4.40 -10.38
N ILE A 92 -9.53 -3.52 -10.77
CA ILE A 92 -9.30 -2.06 -10.80
C ILE A 92 -8.87 -1.56 -9.42
N PHE A 93 -9.59 -1.98 -8.38
CA PHE A 93 -9.26 -1.61 -7.01
C PHE A 93 -7.86 -2.12 -6.58
N LEU A 94 -7.52 -3.37 -6.89
CA LEU A 94 -6.22 -3.97 -6.56
C LEU A 94 -5.05 -3.32 -7.32
N LEU A 95 -5.28 -2.85 -8.54
CA LEU A 95 -4.28 -2.09 -9.30
C LEU A 95 -3.97 -0.76 -8.59
N TYR A 96 -5.01 -0.07 -8.09
CA TYR A 96 -4.82 1.13 -7.28
C TYR A 96 -4.07 0.85 -5.96
N LEU A 97 -4.36 -0.26 -5.28
CA LEU A 97 -3.59 -0.64 -4.08
C LEU A 97 -2.11 -0.93 -4.40
N SER A 98 -1.82 -1.47 -5.58
CA SER A 98 -0.44 -1.67 -6.04
C SER A 98 0.28 -0.33 -6.25
N LEU A 99 -0.41 0.66 -6.84
CA LEU A 99 0.08 2.04 -6.97
C LEU A 99 0.32 2.70 -5.60
N LEU A 100 -0.62 2.57 -4.67
CA LEU A 100 -0.49 3.07 -3.29
C LEU A 100 0.73 2.45 -2.58
N THR A 101 0.92 1.14 -2.74
CA THR A 101 2.00 0.39 -2.10
C THR A 101 3.36 0.82 -2.64
N VAL A 102 3.56 0.81 -3.96
CA VAL A 102 4.84 1.19 -4.56
C VAL A 102 5.18 2.65 -4.25
N THR A 103 4.19 3.55 -4.28
CA THR A 103 4.38 4.98 -4.00
C THR A 103 4.81 5.19 -2.55
N THR A 104 4.14 4.56 -1.59
CA THR A 104 4.44 4.66 -0.16
C THR A 104 5.82 4.10 0.19
N VAL A 105 6.15 2.90 -0.29
CA VAL A 105 7.46 2.27 -0.05
C VAL A 105 8.57 3.11 -0.67
N ARG A 106 8.39 3.55 -1.91
CA ARG A 106 9.37 4.39 -2.62
C ARG A 106 9.56 5.73 -1.94
N HIS A 107 8.49 6.36 -1.47
CA HIS A 107 8.56 7.61 -0.72
C HIS A 107 9.40 7.44 0.55
N GLY A 108 9.12 6.40 1.36
CA GLY A 108 9.90 6.10 2.57
C GLY A 108 11.40 5.91 2.29
N VAL A 109 11.75 5.20 1.22
CA VAL A 109 13.15 4.99 0.82
C VAL A 109 13.81 6.29 0.35
N LEU A 110 13.15 7.07 -0.50
CA LEU A 110 13.72 8.31 -1.05
C LEU A 110 13.89 9.38 0.03
N VAL A 111 12.94 9.49 0.97
CA VAL A 111 13.06 10.37 2.14
C VAL A 111 14.28 10.00 2.98
N LEU A 112 14.52 8.71 3.23
CA LEU A 112 15.70 8.26 3.99
C LEU A 112 17.01 8.53 3.22
N ARG A 113 17.00 8.33 1.90
CA ARG A 113 18.17 8.48 1.04
C ARG A 113 18.60 9.93 0.90
N HIS A 114 17.65 10.83 0.65
CA HIS A 114 17.91 12.23 0.34
C HIS A 114 17.72 13.16 1.55
N LYS A 115 17.08 12.69 2.62
CA LYS A 115 16.88 13.39 3.89
C LYS A 115 16.31 14.79 3.68
N THR A 116 17.15 15.83 3.79
CA THR A 116 16.76 17.23 3.65
C THR A 116 16.73 17.71 2.19
N GLN A 117 17.30 16.97 1.24
CA GLN A 117 17.39 17.34 -0.17
C GLN A 117 16.11 17.01 -0.95
N ARG A 118 15.04 17.76 -0.70
CA ARG A 118 13.68 17.46 -1.20
C ARG A 118 13.54 17.52 -2.71
N ARG A 119 14.37 18.32 -3.38
CA ARG A 119 14.37 18.41 -4.85
C ARG A 119 14.61 17.04 -5.50
N GLN A 120 15.32 16.13 -4.83
CA GLN A 120 15.52 14.75 -5.30
C GLN A 120 14.23 13.91 -5.28
N LEU A 121 13.26 14.26 -4.43
CA LEU A 121 11.94 13.62 -4.43
C LEU A 121 11.06 14.09 -5.59
N GLN A 122 11.45 15.16 -6.29
CA GLN A 122 10.74 15.68 -7.46
C GLN A 122 11.19 15.02 -8.76
N ALA A 123 12.01 13.97 -8.68
CA ALA A 123 12.39 13.17 -9.84
C ALA A 123 11.14 12.71 -10.60
N PRO A 124 11.11 12.76 -11.95
CA PRO A 124 9.88 12.60 -12.74
C PRO A 124 9.07 11.35 -12.40
N VAL A 125 9.74 10.21 -12.21
CA VAL A 125 9.07 8.95 -11.84
C VAL A 125 8.40 9.03 -10.47
N HIS A 126 9.03 9.69 -9.47
CA HIS A 126 8.36 9.84 -8.16
C HIS A 126 7.18 10.77 -8.25
N LEU A 127 7.36 11.88 -8.97
CA LEU A 127 6.33 12.87 -9.13
C LEU A 127 5.11 12.27 -9.82
N LEU A 128 5.32 11.47 -10.88
CA LEU A 128 4.26 10.72 -11.57
C LEU A 128 3.53 9.77 -10.61
N LEU A 129 4.25 9.02 -9.77
CA LEU A 129 3.63 8.09 -8.82
C LEU A 129 2.78 8.84 -7.76
N MET A 130 3.32 9.91 -7.18
CA MET A 130 2.59 10.69 -6.16
C MET A 130 1.39 11.43 -6.77
N ALA A 131 1.56 12.07 -7.93
CA ALA A 131 0.49 12.77 -8.64
C ALA A 131 -0.56 11.80 -9.17
N GLY A 132 -0.13 10.69 -9.77
CA GLY A 132 -1.00 9.62 -10.24
C GLY A 132 -1.83 9.01 -9.12
N LEU A 133 -1.23 8.71 -7.96
CA LEU A 133 -1.95 8.23 -6.79
C LEU A 133 -2.99 9.25 -6.31
N THR A 134 -2.61 10.54 -6.28
CA THR A 134 -3.48 11.64 -5.86
C THR A 134 -4.66 11.84 -6.80
N ALA A 135 -4.42 11.80 -8.11
CA ALA A 135 -5.44 12.02 -9.13
C ALA A 135 -6.34 10.80 -9.35
N ALA A 136 -5.79 9.59 -9.26
CA ALA A 136 -6.57 8.35 -9.41
C ALA A 136 -7.47 8.08 -8.20
N GLY A 137 -7.18 8.67 -7.02
CA GLY A 137 -7.97 8.48 -5.80
C GLY A 137 -9.42 8.96 -5.90
N PRO A 138 -9.70 10.22 -6.30
CA PRO A 138 -11.06 10.71 -6.49
C PRO A 138 -11.78 9.95 -7.62
N LEU A 139 -11.08 9.62 -8.71
CA LEU A 139 -11.64 8.83 -9.80
C LEU A 139 -12.11 7.46 -9.31
N LEU A 140 -11.27 6.76 -8.53
CA LEU A 140 -11.61 5.48 -7.93
C LEU A 140 -12.78 5.61 -6.94
N ALA A 141 -12.82 6.68 -6.15
CA ALA A 141 -13.88 6.87 -5.17
C ALA A 141 -15.24 7.15 -5.84
N ILE A 142 -15.28 8.01 -6.86
CA ILE A 142 -16.49 8.30 -7.63
C ILE A 142 -16.97 7.04 -8.34
N TRP A 143 -16.07 6.32 -9.01
CA TRP A 143 -16.39 5.07 -9.67
C TRP A 143 -16.88 4.01 -8.67
N GLY A 144 -16.22 3.87 -7.52
CA GLY A 144 -16.58 2.92 -6.47
C GLY A 144 -17.97 3.16 -5.90
N HIS A 145 -18.32 4.43 -5.68
CA HIS A 145 -19.67 4.83 -5.28
C HIS A 145 -20.71 4.43 -6.35
N GLY A 146 -20.42 4.66 -7.63
CA GLY A 146 -21.27 4.23 -8.74
C GLY A 146 -21.49 2.71 -8.76
N GLN A 147 -20.47 1.93 -8.39
CA GLN A 147 -20.53 0.47 -8.31
C GLN A 147 -21.08 -0.07 -6.97
N GLN A 148 -21.53 0.81 -6.06
CA GLN A 148 -21.97 0.45 -4.71
C GLN A 148 -20.89 -0.31 -3.91
N GLN A 149 -19.60 -0.02 -4.16
CA GLN A 149 -18.47 -0.63 -3.48
C GLN A 149 -17.81 0.37 -2.52
N ILE A 150 -17.89 0.09 -1.22
CA ILE A 150 -17.39 1.00 -0.19
C ILE A 150 -15.85 1.04 -0.10
N LEU A 151 -15.16 -0.07 -0.41
CA LEU A 151 -13.70 -0.16 -0.30
C LEU A 151 -12.97 0.78 -1.29
N PRO A 152 -13.29 0.80 -2.60
CA PRO A 152 -12.70 1.77 -3.52
C PRO A 152 -12.95 3.23 -3.11
N VAL A 153 -14.09 3.54 -2.48
CA VAL A 153 -14.37 4.88 -1.92
C VAL A 153 -13.39 5.22 -0.80
N ILE A 154 -13.30 4.36 0.23
CA ILE A 154 -12.41 4.58 1.38
C ILE A 154 -10.95 4.71 0.93
N PHE A 155 -10.49 3.78 0.10
CA PHE A 155 -9.09 3.77 -0.34
C PHE A 155 -8.79 4.85 -1.37
N GLY A 156 -9.76 5.26 -2.19
CA GLY A 156 -9.62 6.41 -3.08
C GLY A 156 -9.37 7.70 -2.31
N VAL A 157 -10.15 7.95 -1.25
CA VAL A 157 -9.91 9.08 -0.33
C VAL A 157 -8.55 8.94 0.36
N LEU A 158 -8.26 7.76 0.92
CA LEU A 158 -6.98 7.51 1.63
C LEU A 158 -5.77 7.77 0.72
N GLY A 159 -5.74 7.20 -0.48
CA GLY A 159 -4.62 7.37 -1.40
C GLY A 159 -4.50 8.80 -1.92
N THR A 160 -5.61 9.54 -2.06
CA THR A 160 -5.59 10.99 -2.33
C THR A 160 -4.85 11.74 -1.23
N LEU A 161 -5.20 11.49 0.03
CA LEU A 161 -4.59 12.15 1.19
C LEU A 161 -3.11 11.79 1.34
N VAL A 162 -2.76 10.51 1.13
CA VAL A 162 -1.37 10.02 1.19
C VAL A 162 -0.53 10.63 0.06
N GLY A 163 -0.99 10.53 -1.19
CA GLY A 163 -0.30 11.09 -2.36
C GLY A 163 -0.14 12.61 -2.28
N GLY A 164 -1.21 13.32 -1.90
CA GLY A 164 -1.19 14.76 -1.70
C GLY A 164 -0.27 15.18 -0.55
N GLY A 165 -0.23 14.40 0.52
CA GLY A 165 0.71 14.56 1.63
C GLY A 165 2.17 14.44 1.16
N PHE A 166 2.48 13.44 0.36
CA PHE A 166 3.82 13.22 -0.21
C PHE A 166 4.22 14.31 -1.21
N LEU A 167 3.30 14.79 -2.04
CA LEU A 167 3.52 15.95 -2.90
C LEU A 167 3.83 17.19 -2.05
N ARG A 168 2.98 17.48 -1.06
CA ARG A 168 3.19 18.61 -0.14
C ARG A 168 4.54 18.53 0.56
N TYR A 169 4.94 17.33 1.02
CA TYR A 169 6.26 17.10 1.59
C TYR A 169 7.39 17.31 0.56
N SER A 170 7.20 16.95 -0.70
CA SER A 170 8.24 17.10 -1.73
C SER A 170 8.45 18.56 -2.15
N PHE A 171 7.44 19.42 -2.01
CA PHE A 171 7.49 20.83 -2.44
C PHE A 171 7.55 21.87 -1.31
N LYS A 172 7.39 21.50 -0.04
CA LYS A 172 7.48 22.49 1.04
C LYS A 172 8.89 23.14 1.07
N ALA A 173 8.96 24.42 1.44
CA ALA A 173 10.17 25.23 1.28
C ALA A 173 11.32 24.83 2.21
N SER A 174 11.02 24.57 3.49
CA SER A 174 12.01 24.20 4.51
C SER A 174 11.51 23.03 5.37
N LEU A 175 12.42 22.32 6.03
CA LEU A 175 12.10 21.22 6.94
C LEU A 175 12.52 21.59 8.36
N SER A 176 11.71 21.18 9.34
CA SER A 176 12.14 21.18 10.73
C SER A 176 13.24 20.13 10.97
N LYS A 177 14.01 20.29 12.05
CA LYS A 177 15.07 19.35 12.44
C LYS A 177 14.50 17.92 12.49
N MET A 178 15.15 17.00 11.78
CA MET A 178 14.77 15.58 11.72
C MET A 178 13.35 15.30 11.19
N GLU A 179 12.71 16.24 10.49
CA GLU A 179 11.39 16.01 9.89
C GLU A 179 11.40 14.85 8.90
N TRP A 180 12.47 14.71 8.11
CA TRP A 180 12.67 13.58 7.20
C TRP A 180 12.68 12.23 7.91
N TRP A 181 13.12 12.17 9.17
CA TRP A 181 13.16 10.93 9.93
C TRP A 181 11.74 10.48 10.30
N ILE A 182 10.89 11.45 10.69
CA ILE A 182 9.49 11.21 11.02
C ILE A 182 8.71 10.84 9.75
N GLU A 183 8.99 11.51 8.63
CA GLU A 183 8.37 11.20 7.34
C GLU A 183 8.74 9.78 6.86
N HIS A 184 10.02 9.40 6.95
CA HIS A 184 10.46 8.04 6.66
C HIS A 184 9.73 7.01 7.54
N LEU A 185 9.68 7.25 8.87
CA LEU A 185 8.99 6.37 9.80
C LEU A 185 7.51 6.22 9.43
N GLY A 186 6.82 7.33 9.15
CA GLY A 186 5.41 7.35 8.77
C GLY A 186 5.14 6.56 7.49
N ALA A 187 5.95 6.77 6.44
CA ALA A 187 5.84 6.03 5.19
C ALA A 187 6.12 4.53 5.36
N MET A 188 7.13 4.15 6.15
CA MET A 188 7.43 2.74 6.38
C MET A 188 6.34 2.04 7.19
N ILE A 189 5.83 2.66 8.26
CA ILE A 189 4.68 2.10 9.01
C ILE A 189 3.44 2.05 8.10
N GLY A 190 3.19 3.09 7.30
CA GLY A 190 2.11 3.11 6.30
C GLY A 190 2.18 1.95 5.31
N SER A 191 3.37 1.60 4.82
CA SER A 191 3.55 0.42 3.98
C SER A 191 3.26 -0.89 4.73
N GLY A 192 3.61 -0.96 6.02
CA GLY A 192 3.30 -2.10 6.88
C GLY A 192 1.79 -2.25 7.08
N ILE A 193 1.08 -1.14 7.32
CA ILE A 193 -0.39 -1.11 7.39
C ILE A 193 -0.99 -1.74 6.13
N ALA A 194 -0.53 -1.34 4.94
CA ALA A 194 -1.03 -1.90 3.68
C ALA A 194 -0.81 -3.43 3.60
N CYS A 195 0.35 -3.92 4.04
CA CYS A 195 0.65 -5.35 4.09
C CYS A 195 -0.28 -6.11 5.05
N TYR A 196 -0.48 -5.60 6.27
CA TYR A 196 -1.38 -6.21 7.26
C TYR A 196 -2.85 -6.13 6.84
N THR A 197 -3.29 -5.01 6.26
CA THR A 197 -4.62 -4.88 5.68
C THR A 197 -4.86 -5.93 4.59
N ALA A 198 -3.92 -6.13 3.66
CA ALA A 198 -4.05 -7.16 2.63
C ALA A 198 -4.10 -8.58 3.24
N PHE A 199 -3.26 -8.87 4.22
CA PHE A 199 -3.26 -10.17 4.90
C PHE A 199 -4.61 -10.46 5.57
N PHE A 200 -5.16 -9.52 6.34
CA PHE A 200 -6.46 -9.73 6.98
C PHE A 200 -7.62 -9.72 5.97
N ALA A 201 -7.57 -8.86 4.96
CA ALA A 201 -8.59 -8.78 3.93
C ALA A 201 -8.73 -10.06 3.09
N PHE A 202 -7.60 -10.69 2.71
CA PHE A 202 -7.60 -11.83 1.80
C PHE A 202 -7.35 -13.16 2.48
N GLY A 203 -6.46 -13.21 3.48
CA GLY A 203 -6.15 -14.43 4.23
C GLY A 203 -7.00 -14.58 5.49
N GLY A 204 -7.12 -13.51 6.27
CA GLY A 204 -7.84 -13.49 7.56
C GLY A 204 -9.36 -13.31 7.46
N SER A 205 -9.90 -12.95 6.30
CA SER A 205 -11.32 -12.61 6.15
C SER A 205 -12.24 -13.77 6.45
N ARG A 206 -11.75 -15.01 6.30
CA ARG A 206 -12.44 -16.25 6.72
C ARG A 206 -12.84 -16.25 8.20
N LEU A 207 -12.11 -15.54 9.06
CA LEU A 207 -12.43 -15.39 10.48
C LEU A 207 -13.71 -14.57 10.72
N PHE A 208 -14.14 -13.77 9.73
CA PHE A 208 -15.29 -12.86 9.83
C PHE A 208 -16.41 -13.17 8.84
N VAL A 209 -16.29 -14.24 8.03
CA VAL A 209 -17.26 -14.62 6.99
C VAL A 209 -18.67 -14.85 7.55
N SER A 210 -18.79 -15.32 8.80
CA SER A 210 -20.10 -15.60 9.42
C SER A 210 -20.82 -14.36 9.97
N HIS A 211 -20.25 -13.14 9.87
CA HIS A 211 -20.76 -11.95 10.55
C HIS A 211 -21.03 -10.74 9.63
N GLY A 212 -21.34 -10.96 8.35
CA GLY A 212 -21.79 -9.91 7.42
C GLY A 212 -20.78 -8.76 7.28
N ASN A 213 -21.19 -7.54 7.68
CA ASN A 213 -20.39 -6.32 7.54
C ASN A 213 -19.07 -6.30 8.33
N LEU A 214 -18.85 -7.24 9.25
CA LEU A 214 -17.57 -7.34 9.99
C LEU A 214 -16.37 -7.65 9.08
N GLN A 215 -16.59 -8.14 7.85
CA GLN A 215 -15.50 -8.28 6.87
C GLN A 215 -14.81 -6.93 6.59
N LEU A 216 -15.53 -5.80 6.69
CA LEU A 216 -14.96 -4.46 6.51
C LEU A 216 -13.91 -4.13 7.59
N LEU A 217 -14.03 -4.71 8.79
CA LEU A 217 -13.03 -4.52 9.85
C LEU A 217 -11.66 -5.08 9.45
N SER A 218 -11.63 -6.16 8.65
CA SER A 218 -10.37 -6.72 8.15
C SER A 218 -9.60 -5.73 7.27
N TRP A 219 -10.29 -4.76 6.67
CA TRP A 219 -9.70 -3.72 5.84
C TRP A 219 -9.29 -2.48 6.64
N ILE A 220 -10.14 -2.06 7.56
CA ILE A 220 -10.03 -0.76 8.24
C ILE A 220 -9.18 -0.84 9.52
N LEU A 221 -9.27 -1.94 10.27
CA LEU A 221 -8.69 -2.05 11.61
C LEU A 221 -7.17 -1.86 11.64
N PRO A 222 -6.37 -2.49 10.75
CA PRO A 222 -4.92 -2.25 10.71
C PRO A 222 -4.58 -0.78 10.41
N GLY A 223 -5.39 -0.12 9.57
CA GLY A 223 -5.26 1.29 9.25
C GLY A 223 -5.48 2.19 10.46
N VAL A 224 -6.58 2.00 11.19
CA VAL A 224 -6.91 2.79 12.38
C VAL A 224 -5.82 2.65 13.45
N ILE A 225 -5.42 1.42 13.76
CA ILE A 225 -4.38 1.13 14.75
C ILE A 225 -3.04 1.74 14.31
N GLY A 226 -2.64 1.50 13.07
CA GLY A 226 -1.36 1.95 12.53
C GLY A 226 -1.25 3.48 12.44
N VAL A 227 -2.32 4.18 12.04
CA VAL A 227 -2.35 5.66 12.03
C VAL A 227 -2.22 6.21 13.45
N GLY A 228 -2.89 5.59 14.43
CA GLY A 228 -2.71 5.92 15.85
C GLY A 228 -1.25 5.80 16.29
N PHE A 229 -0.60 4.70 15.91
CA PHE A 229 0.80 4.44 16.20
C PHE A 229 1.77 5.44 15.52
N ILE A 230 1.52 5.78 14.24
CA ILE A 230 2.28 6.81 13.51
C ILE A 230 2.20 8.15 14.24
N ARG A 231 0.99 8.57 14.65
CA ARG A 231 0.80 9.84 15.38
C ARG A 231 1.50 9.84 16.72
N TYR A 232 1.38 8.74 17.48
CA TYR A 232 2.04 8.57 18.77
C TYR A 232 3.56 8.65 18.64
N LEU A 233 4.17 7.82 17.79
CA LEU A 233 5.61 7.81 17.59
C LEU A 233 6.11 9.13 16.98
N GLY A 234 5.40 9.70 16.02
CA GLY A 234 5.75 10.99 15.44
C GLY A 234 5.82 12.11 16.49
N LYS A 235 4.86 12.15 17.43
CA LYS A 235 4.87 13.09 18.55
C LYS A 235 6.02 12.82 19.51
N HIS A 236 6.26 11.55 19.87
CA HIS A 236 7.35 11.15 20.75
C HIS A 236 8.72 11.56 20.19
N TYR A 237 9.02 11.21 18.93
CA TYR A 237 10.31 11.49 18.31
C TYR A 237 10.52 12.98 18.02
N ARG A 238 9.47 13.73 17.67
CA ARG A 238 9.58 15.19 17.52
C ARG A 238 10.04 15.87 18.80
N ARG A 239 9.46 15.49 19.94
CA ARG A 239 9.88 15.98 21.27
C ARG A 239 11.31 15.58 21.59
N LYS A 240 11.67 14.32 21.34
CA LYS A 240 13.04 13.81 21.54
C LYS A 240 14.08 14.59 20.74
N PHE A 241 13.82 14.89 19.48
CA PHE A 241 14.77 15.63 18.62
C PHE A 241 14.82 17.13 18.92
N ALA A 242 13.74 17.70 19.44
CA ALA A 242 13.71 19.08 19.93
C ALA A 242 14.57 19.24 21.19
N GLY A 243 14.50 18.29 22.14
CA GLY A 243 15.29 18.32 23.38
C GLY A 243 16.79 18.03 23.20
N GLN A 244 17.21 17.43 22.07
CA GLN A 244 18.63 17.21 21.73
C GLN A 244 19.28 18.42 21.03
N GLY A 245 18.73 19.61 21.24
CA GLY A 245 19.21 20.86 20.64
C GLY A 245 19.06 22.07 21.56
N ALA A 246 18.90 21.83 22.87
CA ALA A 246 19.10 22.80 23.94
C ALA A 246 20.46 22.53 24.58
#